data_AF-A0A1Y2DUK1-F1
#
_entry.id   AF-A0A1Y2DUK1-F1
#
_cell.length_a   1.000
_cell.length_b   1.000
_cell.length_c   1.000
_cell.angle_alpha   90.00
_cell.angle_beta   90.00
_cell.angle_gamma   90.00
#
_symmetry.space_group_name_H-M   'P 1'
#
loop_
_entity.id
_entity.type
_entity.pdbx_description
1 polymer ?
#
loop_
_entity_poly.entity_id
_entity_poly.type
_entity_poly.pdbx_seq_one_letter_code
_entity_poly.pdbx_strand_id
1 'polypeptide(L)'
;MATPRLDYSHLPKYYPSPPTPEQTAALLERRRIAEAAPLERGDQLDWTGPAKHQDALPPLPYPPTTSPAANPHRPLLRSLLSSSGPAFSDTPWTLKLVEALQSETKKHNWSQVWRCKASRNDGSGEAVDVVVKLLHESLFPLPTEGGDFESDMWDWWSAEWLERKEASNYALFNDFQGADIPICYGYYHFDLPHGERVVGIVLEDLSAIARTLHAFVVQEQKLKGTDLDLDDGVDNLFTPALQALRRFHDRNIVFLEPQSDDILVLKGHEMKDGPLPLVFLDLAHTSTRAESEANAERRERDRPTPKSTLSAEPWHWRSHDEGWVAGLVRSEVGFNAWLAWDDFEGERGLLDLWHNVWDM
;
A
#
# COMPACT_ATOMS: atom_id res chain seq x y z
N MET A 1 2.95 -10.68 -24.52
CA MET A 1 1.67 -11.22 -24.00
C MET A 1 0.74 -10.04 -23.79
N ALA A 2 -0.53 -10.13 -24.18
CA ALA A 2 -1.46 -9.04 -23.94
C ALA A 2 -1.72 -8.92 -22.43
N THR A 3 -1.52 -7.74 -21.87
CA THR A 3 -1.87 -7.43 -20.48
C THR A 3 -3.36 -7.73 -20.29
N PRO A 4 -3.76 -8.54 -19.28
CA PRO A 4 -5.18 -8.73 -19.03
C PRO A 4 -5.81 -7.37 -18.76
N ARG A 5 -6.80 -6.98 -19.58
CA ARG A 5 -7.66 -5.84 -19.25
C ARG A 5 -8.48 -6.27 -18.05
N LEU A 6 -8.15 -5.72 -16.88
CA LEU A 6 -9.01 -5.82 -15.71
C LEU A 6 -10.32 -5.10 -16.05
N ASP A 7 -11.37 -5.89 -16.22
CA ASP A 7 -12.73 -5.38 -16.31
C ASP A 7 -13.12 -4.93 -14.90
N TYR A 8 -13.54 -3.69 -14.72
CA TYR A 8 -13.98 -3.17 -13.41
C TYR A 8 -15.48 -2.91 -13.36
N SER A 9 -16.23 -3.28 -14.41
CA SER A 9 -17.68 -3.11 -14.49
C SER A 9 -18.44 -3.94 -13.44
N HIS A 10 -17.76 -4.88 -12.81
CA HIS A 10 -18.26 -5.76 -11.76
C HIS A 10 -17.83 -5.37 -10.33
N LEU A 11 -17.14 -4.23 -10.13
CA LEU A 11 -16.89 -3.69 -8.79
C LEU A 11 -18.21 -3.15 -8.20
N PRO A 12 -18.72 -3.71 -7.08
CA PRO A 12 -19.91 -3.19 -6.43
C PRO A 12 -19.65 -1.85 -5.75
N LYS A 13 -20.75 -1.10 -5.59
CA LYS A 13 -20.89 0.28 -5.10
C LYS A 13 -19.65 0.84 -4.38
N TYR A 14 -18.86 1.63 -5.12
CA TYR A 14 -18.51 2.97 -4.62
C TYR A 14 -19.81 3.54 -4.10
N TYR A 15 -19.92 3.95 -2.83
CA TYR A 15 -21.17 4.56 -2.39
C TYR A 15 -21.30 5.84 -3.22
N PRO A 16 -22.17 5.87 -4.25
CA PRO A 16 -22.25 7.01 -5.15
C PRO A 16 -23.04 8.14 -4.49
N SER A 17 -23.45 7.94 -3.24
CA SER A 17 -24.31 8.78 -2.44
C SER A 17 -23.97 8.54 -0.97
N PRO A 18 -24.03 9.58 -0.12
CA PRO A 18 -23.88 9.44 1.32
C PRO A 18 -24.81 8.38 1.92
N PRO A 19 -24.44 7.74 3.04
CA PRO A 19 -25.33 6.83 3.76
C PRO A 19 -26.62 7.56 4.17
N THR A 20 -27.75 6.85 4.18
CA THR A 20 -28.99 7.38 4.78
C THR A 20 -28.81 7.57 6.29
N PRO A 21 -29.66 8.37 6.97
CA PRO A 21 -29.63 8.49 8.43
C PRO A 21 -29.72 7.14 9.15
N GLU A 22 -30.51 6.19 8.65
CA GLU A 22 -30.63 4.84 9.20
C GLU A 22 -29.34 4.03 9.02
N GLN A 23 -28.69 4.13 7.85
CA GLN A 23 -27.41 3.49 7.61
C GLN A 23 -26.31 4.07 8.50
N THR A 24 -26.31 5.40 8.68
CA THR A 24 -25.39 6.11 9.57
C THR A 24 -25.59 5.67 11.02
N ALA A 25 -26.83 5.59 11.49
CA ALA A 25 -27.14 5.10 12.83
C ALA A 25 -26.70 3.64 13.04
N ALA A 26 -26.89 2.77 12.04
CA ALA A 26 -26.43 1.39 12.09
C ALA A 26 -24.89 1.28 12.13
N LEU A 27 -24.18 2.09 11.36
CA LEU A 27 -22.71 2.16 11.38
C LEU A 27 -22.19 2.67 12.73
N LEU A 28 -22.83 3.71 13.30
CA LEU A 28 -22.50 4.24 14.62
C LEU A 28 -22.69 3.19 15.73
N GLU A 29 -23.77 2.39 15.67
CA GLU A 29 -23.97 1.32 16.65
C GLU A 29 -22.94 0.19 16.49
N ARG A 30 -22.63 -0.22 15.25
CA ARG A 30 -21.55 -1.19 14.99
C ARG A 30 -20.21 -0.68 15.50
N ARG A 31 -19.89 0.60 15.26
CA ARG A 31 -18.70 1.27 15.77
C ARG A 31 -18.65 1.23 17.29
N ARG A 32 -19.75 1.60 17.96
CA ARG A 32 -19.85 1.58 19.43
C ARG A 32 -19.58 0.18 20.00
N ILE A 33 -20.07 -0.87 19.34
CA ILE A 33 -19.83 -2.26 19.74
C ILE A 33 -18.35 -2.63 19.54
N ALA A 34 -17.77 -2.31 18.39
CA ALA A 34 -16.36 -2.58 18.09
C ALA A 34 -15.39 -1.82 19.03
N GLU A 35 -15.68 -0.56 19.35
CA GLU A 35 -14.90 0.25 20.29
C GLU A 35 -15.04 -0.24 21.75
N ALA A 36 -16.15 -0.89 22.10
CA ALA A 36 -16.36 -1.47 23.43
C ALA A 36 -15.65 -2.83 23.64
N ALA A 37 -15.24 -3.49 22.54
CA ALA A 37 -14.53 -4.76 22.56
C ALA A 37 -13.40 -4.74 21.50
N PRO A 38 -12.38 -3.88 21.69
CA PRO A 38 -11.28 -3.76 20.74
C PRO A 38 -10.46 -5.05 20.70
N LEU A 39 -9.80 -5.29 19.57
CA LEU A 39 -8.78 -6.33 19.50
C LEU A 39 -7.60 -5.98 20.40
N GLU A 40 -7.11 -6.98 21.13
CA GLU A 40 -6.01 -6.86 22.07
C GLU A 40 -4.87 -7.82 21.74
N ARG A 41 -3.68 -7.49 22.26
CA ARG A 41 -2.54 -8.40 22.20
C ARG A 41 -2.89 -9.72 22.87
N GLY A 42 -2.67 -10.82 22.14
CA GLY A 42 -2.94 -12.18 22.60
C GLY A 42 -4.24 -12.76 22.08
N ASP A 43 -5.13 -11.95 21.51
CA ASP A 43 -6.34 -12.41 20.84
C ASP A 43 -5.99 -13.39 19.71
N GLN A 44 -6.95 -14.28 19.45
CA GLN A 44 -6.83 -15.32 18.43
C GLN A 44 -7.88 -15.11 17.36
N LEU A 45 -7.45 -15.11 16.10
CA LEU A 45 -8.33 -15.01 14.96
C LEU A 45 -8.14 -16.27 14.10
N ASP A 46 -9.19 -17.07 14.01
CA ASP A 46 -9.19 -18.27 13.16
C ASP A 46 -9.53 -17.89 11.72
N TRP A 47 -8.94 -18.60 10.77
CA TRP A 47 -9.33 -18.54 9.38
C TRP A 47 -9.18 -19.88 8.67
N THR A 48 -9.90 -20.01 7.56
CA THR A 48 -9.84 -21.16 6.66
C THR A 48 -9.70 -20.67 5.24
N GLY A 49 -8.87 -21.37 4.45
CA GLY A 49 -8.77 -21.12 3.02
C GLY A 49 -9.87 -21.80 2.20
N PRO A 50 -9.73 -21.81 0.86
CA PRO A 50 -8.68 -21.14 0.09
C PRO A 50 -8.79 -19.61 0.18
N ALA A 51 -7.71 -18.90 -0.20
CA ALA A 51 -7.73 -17.44 -0.25
C ALA A 51 -8.81 -16.91 -1.21
N LYS A 52 -9.48 -15.81 -0.83
CA LYS A 52 -10.58 -15.19 -1.58
C LYS A 52 -10.16 -14.66 -2.96
N HIS A 53 -8.97 -14.06 -3.06
CA HIS A 53 -8.38 -13.53 -4.30
C HIS A 53 -7.13 -14.31 -4.66
N GLN A 54 -7.27 -15.33 -5.49
CA GLN A 54 -6.17 -16.22 -5.89
C GLN A 54 -5.18 -15.54 -6.86
N ASP A 55 -5.67 -14.59 -7.64
CA ASP A 55 -4.91 -13.77 -8.59
C ASP A 55 -3.97 -12.77 -7.90
N ALA A 56 -4.28 -12.39 -6.65
CA ALA A 56 -3.42 -11.55 -5.82
C ALA A 56 -2.22 -12.30 -5.20
N LEU A 57 -2.17 -13.63 -5.30
CA LEU A 57 -1.08 -14.44 -4.76
C LEU A 57 0.15 -14.40 -5.67
N PRO A 58 1.37 -14.51 -5.10
CA PRO A 58 2.61 -14.62 -5.86
C PRO A 58 2.56 -15.78 -6.86
N PRO A 59 3.26 -15.69 -8.02
CA PRO A 59 3.22 -16.75 -9.02
C PRO A 59 3.88 -18.04 -8.48
N LEU A 60 3.24 -19.19 -8.70
CA LEU A 60 3.83 -20.49 -8.37
C LEU A 60 4.64 -21.07 -9.54
N PRO A 61 5.83 -21.65 -9.30
CA PRO A 61 6.55 -21.70 -8.02
C PRO A 61 7.19 -20.34 -7.66
N TYR A 62 7.16 -19.98 -6.37
CA TYR A 62 7.77 -18.75 -5.84
C TYR A 62 9.02 -19.05 -4.97
N PRO A 63 10.10 -18.24 -5.07
CA PRO A 63 10.30 -17.18 -6.04
C PRO A 63 10.47 -17.77 -7.46
N PRO A 64 10.11 -17.03 -8.52
CA PRO A 64 10.38 -17.49 -9.88
C PRO A 64 11.88 -17.75 -10.04
N THR A 65 12.27 -18.88 -10.65
CA THR A 65 13.67 -19.29 -10.84
C THR A 65 14.53 -18.26 -11.59
N THR A 66 13.89 -17.28 -12.25
CA THR A 66 14.52 -16.21 -13.02
C THR A 66 14.24 -14.81 -12.46
N SER A 67 13.56 -14.66 -11.31
CA SER A 67 13.29 -13.33 -10.77
C SER A 67 14.55 -12.80 -10.08
N PRO A 68 15.17 -11.71 -10.58
CA PRO A 68 16.26 -11.02 -9.89
C PRO A 68 15.80 -10.36 -8.58
N ALA A 69 14.49 -10.43 -8.29
CA ALA A 69 13.80 -9.52 -7.39
C ALA A 69 13.56 -10.13 -5.99
N ALA A 70 13.74 -11.45 -5.81
CA ALA A 70 13.62 -12.04 -4.47
C ALA A 70 14.82 -11.63 -3.61
N ASN A 71 14.62 -10.67 -2.70
CA ASN A 71 15.67 -10.29 -1.75
C ASN A 71 15.94 -11.49 -0.82
N PRO A 72 17.15 -12.07 -0.81
CA PRO A 72 17.45 -13.27 -0.03
C PRO A 72 17.36 -13.07 1.49
N HIS A 73 17.31 -11.82 1.94
CA HIS A 73 17.16 -11.45 3.34
C HIS A 73 15.70 -11.37 3.81
N ARG A 74 14.74 -11.53 2.90
CA ARG A 74 13.31 -11.46 3.20
C ARG A 74 12.71 -12.84 3.50
N PRO A 75 11.87 -12.97 4.53
CA PRO A 75 11.30 -14.26 4.92
C PRO A 75 10.24 -14.74 3.93
N LEU A 76 10.49 -15.87 3.27
CA LEU A 76 9.49 -16.56 2.45
C LEU A 76 8.81 -17.68 3.24
N LEU A 77 7.52 -17.49 3.57
CA LEU A 77 6.73 -18.47 4.32
C LEU A 77 6.09 -19.50 3.40
N ARG A 78 6.91 -20.46 2.93
CA ARG A 78 6.48 -21.52 2.00
C ARG A 78 5.30 -22.35 2.49
N SER A 79 5.15 -22.49 3.81
CA SER A 79 4.00 -23.22 4.40
C SER A 79 2.67 -22.60 4.00
N LEU A 80 2.58 -21.26 3.95
CA LEU A 80 1.37 -20.53 3.61
C LEU A 80 1.01 -20.63 2.12
N LEU A 81 2.02 -20.70 1.24
CA LEU A 81 1.87 -20.80 -0.21
C LEU A 81 1.94 -22.24 -0.75
N SER A 82 2.06 -23.23 0.13
CA SER A 82 2.06 -24.64 -0.29
C SER A 82 0.69 -25.08 -0.80
N SER A 83 0.61 -26.13 -1.61
CA SER A 83 -0.68 -26.68 -2.06
C SER A 83 -1.57 -27.16 -0.91
N SER A 84 -0.98 -27.46 0.25
CA SER A 84 -1.67 -27.76 1.53
C SER A 84 -1.78 -26.56 2.46
N GLY A 85 -1.37 -25.38 2.03
CA GLY A 85 -1.43 -24.13 2.79
C GLY A 85 -2.83 -23.50 2.71
N PRO A 86 -3.11 -22.49 3.55
CA PRO A 86 -4.41 -21.81 3.55
C PRO A 86 -4.64 -21.04 2.25
N ALA A 87 -3.59 -20.69 1.50
CA ALA A 87 -3.75 -20.05 0.20
C ALA A 87 -4.54 -20.93 -0.78
N PHE A 88 -4.32 -22.25 -0.77
CA PHE A 88 -4.83 -23.17 -1.80
C PHE A 88 -5.70 -24.31 -1.25
N SER A 89 -5.88 -24.41 0.07
CA SER A 89 -6.66 -25.45 0.73
C SER A 89 -7.54 -24.88 1.85
N ASP A 90 -8.50 -25.67 2.27
CA ASP A 90 -9.40 -25.44 3.41
C ASP A 90 -8.75 -25.78 4.77
N THR A 91 -7.43 -25.94 4.81
CA THR A 91 -6.69 -26.18 6.06
C THR A 91 -6.92 -25.02 7.03
N PRO A 92 -7.37 -25.27 8.28
CA PRO A 92 -7.60 -24.23 9.28
C PRO A 92 -6.30 -23.73 9.92
N TRP A 93 -6.24 -22.42 10.14
CA TRP A 93 -5.14 -21.71 10.78
C TRP A 93 -5.64 -20.71 11.81
N THR A 94 -4.77 -20.36 12.76
CA THR A 94 -5.03 -19.36 13.81
C THR A 94 -3.94 -18.30 13.81
N LEU A 95 -4.32 -17.03 13.90
CA LEU A 95 -3.44 -15.89 14.13
C LEU A 95 -3.49 -15.58 15.61
N LYS A 96 -2.34 -15.51 16.26
CA LYS A 96 -2.24 -14.88 17.58
C LYS A 96 -1.70 -13.47 17.42
N LEU A 97 -2.46 -12.46 17.85
CA LEU A 97 -2.05 -11.06 17.78
C LEU A 97 -0.87 -10.81 18.74
N VAL A 98 0.23 -10.27 18.22
CA VAL A 98 1.46 -10.03 18.99
C VAL A 98 1.61 -8.57 19.36
N GLU A 99 1.41 -7.69 18.38
CA GLU A 99 1.69 -6.27 18.49
C GLU A 99 0.91 -5.54 17.41
N ALA A 100 0.27 -4.44 17.75
CA ALA A 100 -0.33 -3.59 16.75
C ALA A 100 0.73 -2.70 16.11
N LEU A 101 0.77 -2.72 14.79
CA LEU A 101 1.59 -1.82 13.98
C LEU A 101 0.82 -0.53 13.66
N GLN A 102 -0.50 -0.67 13.52
CA GLN A 102 -1.46 0.42 13.38
C GLN A 102 -2.71 0.06 14.20
N SER A 103 -2.69 0.34 15.51
CA SER A 103 -3.85 0.16 16.41
C SER A 103 -4.52 1.46 16.80
N GLU A 104 -3.85 2.60 16.65
CA GLU A 104 -4.42 3.83 17.14
C GLU A 104 -5.70 4.08 16.33
N THR A 105 -6.83 4.02 17.03
CA THR A 105 -8.13 4.57 16.62
C THR A 105 -8.05 6.10 16.50
N LYS A 106 -6.89 6.64 16.13
CA LYS A 106 -6.77 7.96 15.53
C LYS A 106 -7.79 7.97 14.40
N LYS A 107 -8.69 8.94 14.49
CA LYS A 107 -9.70 9.21 13.48
C LYS A 107 -8.99 9.12 12.13
N HIS A 108 -9.56 8.43 11.14
CA HIS A 108 -9.06 8.34 9.76
C HIS A 108 -8.30 7.06 9.32
N ASN A 109 -8.27 5.97 10.11
CA ASN A 109 -7.69 4.71 9.64
C ASN A 109 -8.72 3.76 9.00
N TRP A 110 -8.45 3.35 7.76
CA TRP A 110 -9.25 2.40 6.96
C TRP A 110 -8.92 0.93 7.22
N SER A 111 -8.02 0.65 8.16
CA SER A 111 -7.68 -0.71 8.56
C SER A 111 -7.01 -0.73 9.93
N GLN A 112 -7.00 -1.91 10.56
CA GLN A 112 -6.12 -2.19 11.68
C GLN A 112 -4.99 -3.11 11.21
N VAL A 113 -3.74 -2.79 11.56
CA VAL A 113 -2.58 -3.58 11.15
C VAL A 113 -1.91 -4.19 12.36
N TRP A 114 -1.75 -5.51 12.35
CA TRP A 114 -1.23 -6.28 13.47
C TRP A 114 -0.11 -7.22 13.01
N ARG A 115 0.98 -7.24 13.77
CA ARG A 115 1.94 -8.33 13.73
C ARG A 115 1.38 -9.53 14.49
N CYS A 116 1.50 -10.71 13.90
CA CYS A 116 0.88 -11.94 14.38
C CYS A 116 1.83 -13.13 14.30
N LYS A 117 1.53 -14.17 15.11
CA LYS A 117 2.06 -15.53 14.92
C LYS A 117 0.97 -16.38 14.28
N ALA A 118 1.23 -16.91 13.09
CA ALA A 118 0.35 -17.82 12.36
C ALA A 118 0.74 -19.28 12.62
N SER A 119 -0.22 -20.14 12.96
CA SER A 119 0.02 -21.58 13.14
C SER A 119 -1.17 -22.40 12.62
N ARG A 120 -0.90 -23.64 12.21
CA ARG A 120 -1.95 -24.61 11.84
C ARG A 120 -2.69 -25.09 13.08
N ASN A 121 -4.00 -25.29 12.96
CA ASN A 121 -4.84 -25.70 14.09
C ASN A 121 -4.61 -27.16 14.49
N ASP A 122 -4.03 -27.98 13.60
CA ASP A 122 -3.61 -29.35 13.89
C ASP A 122 -2.32 -29.42 14.71
N GLY A 123 -1.71 -28.28 15.06
CA GLY A 123 -0.47 -28.19 15.82
C GLY A 123 0.77 -28.64 15.05
N SER A 124 0.65 -28.89 13.74
CA SER A 124 1.79 -29.26 12.91
C SER A 124 2.56 -28.03 12.42
N GLY A 125 3.89 -28.14 12.42
CA GLY A 125 4.79 -27.07 12.00
C GLY A 125 5.06 -26.01 13.07
N GLU A 126 6.00 -25.12 12.76
CA GLU A 126 6.34 -23.98 13.61
C GLU A 126 5.42 -22.79 13.31
N ALA A 127 5.12 -21.98 14.33
CA ALA A 127 4.40 -20.74 14.14
C ALA A 127 5.27 -19.73 13.39
N VAL A 128 4.72 -19.11 12.35
CA VAL A 128 5.43 -18.15 11.49
C VAL A 128 4.99 -16.72 11.76
N ASP A 129 5.91 -15.77 11.65
CA ASP A 129 5.61 -14.34 11.78
C ASP A 129 4.92 -13.81 10.52
N VAL A 130 3.76 -13.18 10.68
CA VAL A 130 3.01 -12.53 9.59
C VAL A 130 2.50 -11.17 10.05
N VAL A 131 2.13 -10.33 9.09
CA VAL A 131 1.30 -9.15 9.34
C VAL A 131 -0.11 -9.44 8.84
N VAL A 132 -1.12 -8.97 9.56
CA VAL A 132 -2.50 -8.93 9.07
C VAL A 132 -3.01 -7.50 9.02
N LYS A 133 -3.55 -7.11 7.87
CA LYS A 133 -4.30 -5.85 7.68
C LYS A 133 -5.78 -6.20 7.67
N LEU A 134 -6.52 -5.77 8.70
CA LEU A 134 -7.95 -6.04 8.88
C LEU A 134 -8.76 -4.85 8.37
N LEU A 135 -9.60 -5.09 7.36
CA LEU A 135 -10.54 -4.10 6.83
C LEU A 135 -11.80 -4.09 7.69
N HIS A 136 -11.70 -3.45 8.86
CA HIS A 136 -12.75 -3.39 9.87
C HIS A 136 -13.70 -2.21 9.62
N GLU A 137 -14.67 -2.39 8.72
CA GLU A 137 -15.58 -1.34 8.24
C GLU A 137 -16.26 -0.54 9.36
N SER A 138 -16.62 -1.18 10.48
CA SER A 138 -17.25 -0.50 11.62
C SER A 138 -16.37 0.57 12.27
N LEU A 139 -15.05 0.53 12.06
CA LEU A 139 -14.11 1.52 12.57
C LEU A 139 -13.66 2.54 11.52
N PHE A 140 -14.13 2.40 10.28
CA PHE A 140 -13.80 3.33 9.21
C PHE A 140 -14.25 4.75 9.54
N PRO A 141 -13.65 5.77 8.90
CA PRO A 141 -14.09 7.15 9.05
C PRO A 141 -15.57 7.28 8.70
N LEU A 142 -16.31 7.94 9.60
CA LEU A 142 -17.72 8.25 9.38
C LEU A 142 -17.82 9.61 8.70
N PRO A 143 -18.89 9.87 7.92
CA PRO A 143 -19.02 11.13 7.23
C PRO A 143 -19.38 12.16 8.30
N THR A 144 -18.55 13.17 8.50
CA THR A 144 -18.91 14.24 9.42
C THR A 144 -19.99 15.10 8.78
N GLU A 145 -21.11 15.32 9.47
CA GLU A 145 -22.11 16.31 9.07
C GLU A 145 -21.44 17.70 9.02
N GLY A 146 -20.91 18.11 7.86
CA GLY A 146 -20.33 19.43 7.65
C GLY A 146 -18.99 19.50 6.92
N GLY A 147 -18.42 18.40 6.43
CA GLY A 147 -17.30 18.47 5.48
C GLY A 147 -17.78 18.89 4.09
N ASP A 148 -16.85 19.36 3.25
CA ASP A 148 -17.16 19.73 1.87
C ASP A 148 -17.55 18.44 1.12
N PHE A 149 -18.68 18.44 0.44
CA PHE A 149 -19.20 17.26 -0.27
C PHE A 149 -18.18 16.71 -1.28
N GLU A 150 -17.35 17.57 -1.87
CA GLU A 150 -16.26 17.16 -2.78
C GLU A 150 -15.02 16.59 -2.06
N SER A 151 -14.76 16.93 -0.79
CA SER A 151 -13.71 16.27 0.00
C SER A 151 -14.19 14.96 0.61
N ASP A 152 -15.43 14.93 1.11
CA ASP A 152 -16.00 13.82 1.87
C ASP A 152 -16.40 12.63 0.98
N MET A 153 -16.60 12.85 -0.32
CA MET A 153 -16.85 11.79 -1.30
C MET A 153 -15.62 10.88 -1.56
N TRP A 154 -14.41 11.36 -1.28
CA TRP A 154 -13.19 10.53 -1.34
C TRP A 154 -13.04 9.66 -0.11
N ASP A 155 -13.71 10.01 0.99
CA ASP A 155 -13.63 9.37 2.29
C ASP A 155 -14.75 8.33 2.52
N TRP A 156 -15.26 7.70 1.47
CA TRP A 156 -16.32 6.69 1.62
C TRP A 156 -16.03 5.43 0.81
N TRP A 157 -15.11 4.62 1.30
CA TRP A 157 -14.83 3.31 0.73
C TRP A 157 -15.36 2.20 1.62
N SER A 158 -16.16 1.30 1.03
CA SER A 158 -16.54 0.08 1.75
C SER A 158 -15.31 -0.80 1.95
N ALA A 159 -15.33 -1.63 2.99
CA ALA A 159 -14.28 -2.63 3.17
C ALA A 159 -14.16 -3.54 1.95
N GLU A 160 -15.30 -3.89 1.31
CA GLU A 160 -15.31 -4.68 0.08
C GLU A 160 -14.62 -3.97 -1.10
N TRP A 161 -14.80 -2.65 -1.25
CA TRP A 161 -14.15 -1.89 -2.31
C TRP A 161 -12.63 -1.85 -2.10
N LEU A 162 -12.19 -1.50 -0.88
CA LEU A 162 -10.78 -1.46 -0.50
C LEU A 162 -10.12 -2.83 -0.70
N GLU A 163 -10.79 -3.89 -0.26
CA GLU A 163 -10.37 -5.28 -0.44
C GLU A 163 -10.12 -5.61 -1.91
N ARG A 164 -11.11 -5.38 -2.78
CA ARG A 164 -11.00 -5.69 -4.21
C ARG A 164 -9.95 -4.83 -4.90
N LYS A 165 -9.86 -3.56 -4.51
CA LYS A 165 -8.89 -2.62 -5.06
C LYS A 165 -7.48 -3.09 -4.73
N GLU A 166 -7.19 -3.34 -3.46
CA GLU A 166 -5.89 -3.82 -3.00
C GLU A 166 -5.55 -5.20 -3.61
N ALA A 167 -6.51 -6.12 -3.68
CA ALA A 167 -6.31 -7.41 -4.34
C ALA A 167 -5.96 -7.27 -5.83
N SER A 168 -6.68 -6.42 -6.56
CA SER A 168 -6.40 -6.15 -7.98
C SER A 168 -5.02 -5.55 -8.19
N ASN A 169 -4.58 -4.69 -7.26
CA ASN A 169 -3.26 -4.09 -7.31
C ASN A 169 -2.19 -5.14 -7.02
N TYR A 170 -2.37 -6.01 -6.02
CA TYR A 170 -1.48 -7.16 -5.80
C TYR A 170 -1.36 -8.08 -7.03
N ALA A 171 -2.45 -8.30 -7.76
CA ALA A 171 -2.45 -9.06 -9.01
C ALA A 171 -1.68 -8.34 -10.14
N LEU A 172 -1.78 -7.00 -10.22
CA LEU A 172 -0.98 -6.19 -11.16
C LEU A 172 0.52 -6.20 -10.80
N PHE A 173 0.82 -6.14 -9.51
CA PHE A 173 2.17 -6.13 -8.98
C PHE A 173 2.74 -7.54 -8.73
N ASN A 174 2.15 -8.59 -9.29
CA ASN A 174 2.44 -9.97 -8.91
C ASN A 174 3.95 -10.32 -8.96
N ASP A 175 4.64 -9.87 -10.00
CA ASP A 175 6.08 -10.13 -10.18
C ASP A 175 6.99 -9.30 -9.24
N PHE A 176 6.44 -8.30 -8.55
CA PHE A 176 7.15 -7.41 -7.61
C PHE A 176 6.97 -7.82 -6.15
N GLN A 177 6.10 -8.79 -5.86
CA GLN A 177 5.94 -9.34 -4.51
C GLN A 177 7.26 -9.94 -4.03
N GLY A 178 7.67 -9.58 -2.82
CA GLY A 178 8.96 -9.96 -2.21
C GLY A 178 10.18 -9.20 -2.74
N ALA A 179 9.96 -8.24 -3.65
CA ALA A 179 10.97 -7.34 -4.19
C ALA A 179 10.69 -5.90 -3.79
N ASP A 180 9.73 -5.27 -4.48
CA ASP A 180 9.36 -3.87 -4.31
C ASP A 180 8.12 -3.73 -3.43
N ILE A 181 7.32 -4.79 -3.26
CA ILE A 181 6.14 -4.81 -2.36
C ILE A 181 6.17 -6.05 -1.45
N PRO A 182 5.43 -6.07 -0.33
CA PRO A 182 5.31 -7.25 0.53
C PRO A 182 4.76 -8.48 -0.21
N ILE A 183 5.11 -9.68 0.24
CA ILE A 183 4.42 -10.90 -0.24
C ILE A 183 3.01 -10.95 0.37
N CYS A 184 2.01 -11.18 -0.49
CA CYS A 184 0.64 -11.49 -0.08
C CYS A 184 0.46 -13.01 0.07
N TYR A 185 0.09 -13.44 1.27
CA TYR A 185 -0.24 -14.83 1.58
C TYR A 185 -1.73 -15.14 1.46
N GLY A 186 -2.55 -14.14 1.12
CA GLY A 186 -3.96 -14.28 0.76
C GLY A 186 -4.90 -13.39 1.56
N TYR A 187 -6.15 -13.39 1.10
CA TYR A 187 -7.27 -12.66 1.69
C TYR A 187 -8.23 -13.68 2.33
N TYR A 188 -8.56 -13.47 3.60
CA TYR A 188 -9.35 -14.42 4.38
C TYR A 188 -10.41 -13.70 5.21
N HIS A 189 -11.47 -14.42 5.56
CA HIS A 189 -12.45 -13.93 6.53
C HIS A 189 -11.99 -14.26 7.94
N PHE A 190 -12.20 -13.30 8.85
CA PHE A 190 -11.97 -13.45 10.28
C PHE A 190 -13.25 -13.07 11.02
N ASP A 191 -13.62 -13.86 12.02
CA ASP A 191 -14.69 -13.53 12.94
C ASP A 191 -14.08 -12.83 14.17
N LEU A 192 -14.44 -11.57 14.37
CA LEU A 192 -13.94 -10.75 15.48
C LEU A 192 -14.67 -11.07 16.80
N PRO A 193 -14.07 -10.80 17.97
CA PRO A 193 -14.66 -11.13 19.27
C PRO A 193 -16.07 -10.59 19.51
N HIS A 194 -16.41 -9.43 18.93
CA HIS A 194 -17.73 -8.82 19.01
C HIS A 194 -18.74 -9.33 17.96
N GLY A 195 -18.39 -10.38 17.22
CA GLY A 195 -19.27 -11.08 16.28
C GLY A 195 -19.30 -10.51 14.86
N GLU A 196 -18.51 -9.49 14.57
CA GLU A 196 -18.37 -8.97 13.21
C GLU A 196 -17.41 -9.80 12.38
N ARG A 197 -17.81 -10.13 11.15
CA ARG A 197 -16.93 -10.77 10.18
C ARG A 197 -16.25 -9.71 9.32
N VAL A 198 -14.92 -9.77 9.23
CA VAL A 198 -14.09 -8.86 8.43
C VAL A 198 -13.24 -9.62 7.43
N VAL A 199 -12.72 -8.93 6.42
CA VAL A 199 -11.67 -9.47 5.55
C VAL A 199 -10.32 -8.97 6.05
N GLY A 200 -9.38 -9.90 6.20
CA GLY A 200 -8.00 -9.62 6.54
C GLY A 200 -7.06 -10.06 5.42
N ILE A 201 -6.04 -9.25 5.19
CA ILE A 201 -4.97 -9.50 4.23
C ILE A 201 -3.77 -10.02 5.02
N VAL A 202 -3.34 -11.25 4.76
CA VAL A 202 -2.16 -11.84 5.41
C VAL A 202 -0.95 -11.53 4.56
N LEU A 203 0.02 -10.83 5.15
CA LEU A 203 1.18 -10.25 4.49
C LEU A 203 2.48 -10.71 5.16
N GLU A 204 3.57 -10.54 4.42
CA GLU A 204 4.93 -10.64 4.94
C GLU A 204 5.20 -9.69 6.11
N ASP A 205 5.81 -10.22 7.18
CA ASP A 205 6.30 -9.40 8.28
C ASP A 205 7.72 -8.88 8.02
N LEU A 206 7.83 -7.57 7.88
CA LEU A 206 9.09 -6.84 7.68
C LEU A 206 9.51 -6.04 8.93
N SER A 207 8.72 -6.03 10.00
CA SER A 207 8.92 -5.17 11.18
C SER A 207 10.29 -5.37 11.86
N ALA A 208 10.79 -6.61 11.86
CA ALA A 208 12.09 -6.94 12.42
C ALA A 208 13.25 -6.41 11.57
N ILE A 209 13.09 -6.35 10.25
CA ILE A 209 14.16 -6.10 9.27
C ILE A 209 14.00 -4.80 8.49
N ALA A 210 12.98 -3.99 8.76
CA ALA A 210 12.73 -2.73 8.05
C ALA A 210 12.22 -1.63 9.00
N ARG A 211 12.27 -0.39 8.53
CA ARG A 211 11.70 0.79 9.20
C ARG A 211 11.07 1.70 8.15
N THR A 212 10.14 2.57 8.54
CA THR A 212 9.57 3.54 7.59
C THR A 212 10.62 4.52 7.09
N LEU A 213 10.43 5.06 5.89
CA LEU A 213 11.30 6.08 5.31
C LEU A 213 11.30 7.33 6.19
N HIS A 214 10.14 7.73 6.73
CA HIS A 214 10.05 8.79 7.74
C HIS A 214 11.01 8.55 8.90
N ALA A 215 10.92 7.38 9.55
CA ALA A 215 11.75 7.04 10.69
C ALA A 215 13.25 6.96 10.34
N PHE A 216 13.57 6.48 9.13
CA PHE A 216 14.93 6.46 8.60
C PHE A 216 15.50 7.87 8.44
N VAL A 217 14.77 8.77 7.76
CA VAL A 217 15.17 10.16 7.51
C VAL A 217 15.36 10.92 8.82
N VAL A 218 14.42 10.79 9.77
CA VAL A 218 14.51 11.42 11.10
C VAL A 218 15.76 10.94 11.86
N GLN A 219 16.14 9.67 11.72
CA GLN A 219 17.35 9.15 12.36
C GLN A 219 18.62 9.70 11.69
N GLU A 220 18.69 9.69 10.37
CA GLU A 220 19.85 10.23 9.63
C GLU A 220 20.07 11.72 9.95
N GLN A 221 18.99 12.52 10.02
CA GLN A 221 19.05 13.93 10.42
C GLN A 221 19.61 14.10 11.84
N LYS A 222 19.26 13.22 12.78
CA LYS A 222 19.81 13.26 14.14
C LYS A 222 21.30 12.93 14.19
N LEU A 223 21.78 12.05 13.31
CA LEU A 223 23.17 11.60 13.28
C LEU A 223 24.10 12.59 12.57
N LYS A 224 23.65 13.14 11.44
CA LYS A 224 24.46 14.00 10.57
C LYS A 224 24.14 15.50 10.69
N GLY A 225 23.08 15.86 11.41
CA GLY A 225 22.56 17.23 11.43
C GLY A 225 21.71 17.52 10.18
N THR A 226 21.60 18.80 9.80
CA THR A 226 20.89 19.23 8.59
C THR A 226 21.74 19.13 7.32
N ASP A 227 22.91 18.50 7.37
CA ASP A 227 23.77 18.21 6.21
C ASP A 227 23.70 16.71 5.90
N LEU A 228 22.56 16.28 5.38
CA LEU A 228 22.52 15.08 4.54
C LEU A 228 23.12 15.52 3.21
N ASP A 229 24.21 14.87 2.80
CA ASP A 229 24.84 15.13 1.52
C ASP A 229 23.80 14.92 0.40
N LEU A 230 23.61 15.95 -0.42
CA LEU A 230 22.60 15.97 -1.47
C LEU A 230 22.84 14.82 -2.46
N ASP A 231 24.12 14.56 -2.75
CA ASP A 231 24.54 13.52 -3.67
C ASP A 231 24.19 12.12 -3.12
N ASP A 232 24.41 11.89 -1.82
CA ASP A 232 23.98 10.65 -1.15
C ASP A 232 22.46 10.47 -1.21
N GLY A 233 21.68 11.53 -1.01
CA GLY A 233 20.22 11.48 -1.10
C GLY A 233 19.72 11.14 -2.52
N VAL A 234 20.30 11.79 -3.54
CA VAL A 234 19.94 11.58 -4.96
C VAL A 234 20.27 10.17 -5.42
N ASP A 235 21.51 9.71 -5.19
CA ASP A 235 21.97 8.43 -5.71
C ASP A 235 21.40 7.25 -4.90
N ASN A 236 21.25 7.41 -3.58
CA ASN A 236 20.92 6.28 -2.72
C ASN A 236 19.44 6.19 -2.34
N LEU A 237 18.65 7.28 -2.42
CA LEU A 237 17.20 7.24 -2.17
C LEU A 237 16.37 7.52 -3.42
N PHE A 238 16.60 8.65 -4.09
CA PHE A 238 15.74 9.06 -5.21
C PHE A 238 15.91 8.16 -6.44
N THR A 239 17.14 7.82 -6.80
CA THR A 239 17.40 6.91 -7.93
C THR A 239 16.71 5.56 -7.78
N PRO A 240 16.86 4.80 -6.67
CA PRO A 240 16.14 3.54 -6.51
C PRO A 240 14.61 3.71 -6.43
N ALA A 241 14.10 4.81 -5.85
CA ALA A 241 12.67 5.11 -5.85
C ALA A 241 12.13 5.33 -7.27
N LEU A 242 12.80 6.15 -8.08
CA LEU A 242 12.43 6.39 -9.48
C LEU A 242 12.55 5.12 -10.34
N GLN A 243 13.56 4.29 -10.08
CA GLN A 243 13.69 3.00 -10.74
C GLN A 243 12.52 2.06 -10.39
N ALA A 244 12.06 2.04 -9.14
CA ALA A 244 10.88 1.28 -8.74
C ALA A 244 9.61 1.82 -9.43
N LEU A 245 9.40 3.13 -9.41
CA LEU A 245 8.30 3.77 -10.13
C LEU A 245 8.30 3.44 -11.63
N ARG A 246 9.47 3.51 -12.28
CA ARG A 246 9.59 3.14 -13.70
C ARG A 246 9.11 1.71 -13.95
N ARG A 247 9.54 0.75 -13.11
CA ARG A 247 9.08 -0.64 -13.21
C ARG A 247 7.56 -0.76 -13.05
N PHE A 248 6.97 0.05 -12.18
CA PHE A 248 5.52 0.09 -12.00
C PHE A 248 4.80 0.70 -13.21
N HIS A 249 5.35 1.76 -13.77
CA HIS A 249 4.84 2.42 -14.99
C HIS A 249 4.88 1.50 -16.20
N ASP A 250 5.92 0.66 -16.31
CA ASP A 250 6.01 -0.39 -17.34
C ASP A 250 4.87 -1.43 -17.23
N ARG A 251 4.18 -1.51 -16.09
CA ARG A 251 2.96 -2.30 -15.88
C ARG A 251 1.67 -1.50 -16.00
N ASN A 252 1.71 -0.29 -16.54
CA ASN A 252 0.59 0.65 -16.66
C ASN A 252 0.01 1.09 -15.31
N ILE A 253 0.81 1.07 -14.25
CA ILE A 253 0.45 1.63 -12.96
C ILE A 253 1.02 3.04 -12.97
N VAL A 254 0.17 4.06 -12.86
CA VAL A 254 0.57 5.46 -13.13
C VAL A 254 0.39 6.38 -11.94
N PHE A 255 -0.23 5.86 -10.87
CA PHE A 255 -0.42 6.63 -9.66
C PHE A 255 -0.12 5.73 -8.47
N LEU A 256 0.84 6.18 -7.71
CA LEU A 256 1.25 5.67 -6.42
C LEU A 256 1.26 6.91 -5.52
N GLU A 257 0.49 6.88 -4.44
CA GLU A 257 0.51 7.92 -3.42
C GLU A 257 1.10 7.37 -2.11
N PRO A 258 2.28 6.73 -2.12
CA PRO A 258 2.86 6.23 -0.89
C PRO A 258 3.28 7.44 -0.07
N GLN A 259 2.80 7.50 1.17
CA GLN A 259 3.37 8.40 2.16
C GLN A 259 4.74 7.85 2.57
N SER A 260 5.55 8.68 3.21
CA SER A 260 6.84 8.26 3.77
C SER A 260 6.73 7.11 4.78
N ASP A 261 5.58 7.00 5.44
CA ASP A 261 5.26 5.89 6.34
C ASP A 261 4.84 4.60 5.58
N ASP A 262 4.45 4.72 4.31
CA ASP A 262 4.12 3.59 3.43
C ASP A 262 5.35 3.10 2.65
N ILE A 263 6.53 3.65 2.88
CA ILE A 263 7.77 3.19 2.26
C ILE A 263 8.66 2.65 3.36
N LEU A 264 9.07 1.39 3.24
CA LEU A 264 10.03 0.78 4.14
C LEU A 264 11.42 0.79 3.54
N VAL A 265 12.40 1.11 4.39
CA VAL A 265 13.83 0.92 4.12
C VAL A 265 14.30 -0.30 4.92
N LEU A 266 14.91 -1.29 4.25
CA LEU A 266 15.45 -2.45 4.97
C LEU A 266 16.62 -2.02 5.88
N LYS A 267 16.65 -2.57 7.11
CA LYS A 267 17.66 -2.31 8.13
C LYS A 267 19.02 -2.87 7.70
N GLY A 268 20.07 -2.24 8.19
CA GLY A 268 21.45 -2.59 7.83
C GLY A 268 22.01 -1.77 6.65
N HIS A 269 21.20 -0.86 6.11
CA HIS A 269 21.62 0.13 5.12
C HIS A 269 21.66 1.52 5.76
N GLU A 270 22.78 2.21 5.65
CA GLU A 270 22.91 3.64 5.85
C GLU A 270 22.81 4.37 4.52
N MET A 271 22.49 5.67 4.54
CA MET A 271 22.36 6.46 3.30
C MET A 271 23.64 6.41 2.44
N LYS A 272 24.80 6.19 3.04
CA LYS A 272 26.11 6.15 2.36
C LYS A 272 26.50 4.78 1.79
N ASP A 273 25.72 3.73 2.09
CA ASP A 273 26.09 2.35 1.77
C ASP A 273 25.70 1.95 0.33
N GLY A 274 25.17 2.89 -0.44
CA GLY A 274 24.67 2.68 -1.80
C GLY A 274 23.13 2.70 -1.86
N PRO A 275 22.55 2.30 -3.01
CA PRO A 275 21.11 2.35 -3.25
C PRO A 275 20.31 1.64 -2.16
N LEU A 276 19.36 2.36 -1.56
CA LEU A 276 18.51 1.83 -0.51
C LEU A 276 17.49 0.83 -1.08
N PRO A 277 17.31 -0.35 -0.45
CA PRO A 277 16.24 -1.27 -0.79
C PRO A 277 14.91 -0.76 -0.23
N LEU A 278 14.05 -0.28 -1.12
CA LEU A 278 12.74 0.27 -0.79
C LEU A 278 11.65 -0.79 -0.96
N VAL A 279 10.69 -0.83 -0.03
CA VAL A 279 9.48 -1.64 -0.13
C VAL A 279 8.26 -0.73 0.03
N PHE A 280 7.40 -0.70 -0.98
CA PHE A 280 6.19 0.11 -1.03
C PHE A 280 5.01 -0.66 -0.43
N LEU A 281 4.30 -0.02 0.50
CA LEU A 281 3.13 -0.51 1.20
C LEU A 281 1.85 0.17 0.66
N ASP A 282 0.73 -0.17 1.30
CA ASP A 282 -0.61 0.38 1.08
C ASP A 282 -1.02 0.59 -0.38
N LEU A 283 -1.19 -0.54 -1.07
CA LEU A 283 -1.46 -0.53 -2.50
C LEU A 283 -2.90 -0.12 -2.83
N ALA A 284 -3.78 0.10 -1.85
CA ALA A 284 -5.20 0.42 -2.06
C ALA A 284 -5.41 1.73 -2.82
N HIS A 285 -4.49 2.69 -2.70
CA HIS A 285 -4.56 3.99 -3.36
C HIS A 285 -3.96 4.02 -4.77
N THR A 286 -3.43 2.89 -5.26
CA THR A 286 -2.77 2.86 -6.57
C THR A 286 -3.77 2.85 -7.72
N SER A 287 -3.47 3.59 -8.80
CA SER A 287 -4.32 3.65 -10.00
C SER A 287 -3.56 3.24 -11.26
N THR A 288 -4.25 2.46 -12.09
CA THR A 288 -3.80 2.12 -13.44
C THR A 288 -4.02 3.29 -14.39
N ARG A 289 -3.28 3.28 -15.50
CA ARG A 289 -3.44 4.27 -16.58
C ARG A 289 -4.88 4.42 -17.03
N ALA A 290 -5.57 3.30 -17.25
CA ALA A 290 -6.94 3.29 -17.71
C ALA A 290 -7.92 3.90 -16.68
N GLU A 291 -7.71 3.64 -15.39
CA GLU A 291 -8.52 4.24 -14.32
C GLU A 291 -8.28 5.75 -14.24
N SER A 292 -7.03 6.18 -14.29
CA SER A 292 -6.67 7.59 -14.24
C SER A 292 -7.21 8.35 -15.46
N GLU A 293 -7.11 7.78 -16.67
CA GLU A 293 -7.70 8.34 -17.90
C GLU A 293 -9.24 8.43 -17.78
N ALA A 294 -9.91 7.37 -17.31
CA ALA A 294 -11.36 7.39 -17.10
C ALA A 294 -11.81 8.41 -16.06
N ASN A 295 -11.02 8.59 -14.99
CA ASN A 295 -11.27 9.62 -13.96
C ASN A 295 -11.07 11.03 -14.51
N ALA A 296 -10.03 11.25 -15.32
CA ALA A 296 -9.80 12.53 -16.00
C ALA A 296 -10.98 12.88 -16.93
N GLU A 297 -11.45 11.93 -17.75
CA GLU A 297 -12.62 12.12 -18.62
C GLU A 297 -13.90 12.42 -17.84
N ARG A 298 -14.11 11.78 -16.68
CA ARG A 298 -15.25 12.11 -15.80
C ARG A 298 -15.15 13.55 -15.28
N ARG A 299 -13.99 13.94 -14.74
CA ARG A 299 -13.75 15.31 -14.25
C ARG A 299 -13.93 16.37 -15.35
N GLU A 300 -13.53 16.06 -16.59
CA GLU A 300 -13.69 16.98 -17.72
C GLU A 300 -15.15 17.12 -18.16
N ARG A 301 -15.95 16.04 -18.07
CA ARG A 301 -17.41 16.11 -18.29
C ARG A 301 -18.14 16.94 -17.23
N ASP A 302 -17.67 16.91 -15.99
CA ASP A 302 -18.33 17.57 -14.85
C ASP A 302 -17.87 19.04 -14.65
N ARG A 303 -16.84 19.50 -15.37
CA ARG A 303 -16.40 20.91 -15.34
C ARG A 303 -17.17 21.79 -16.36
N PRO A 304 -17.58 23.02 -16.00
CA PRO A 304 -17.96 24.02 -16.99
C PRO A 304 -16.70 24.42 -17.78
N THR A 305 -16.70 24.12 -19.07
CA THR A 305 -15.52 24.16 -19.95
C THR A 305 -14.89 25.57 -20.04
N PRO A 306 -13.55 25.64 -20.16
CA PRO A 306 -12.98 26.30 -21.33
C PRO A 306 -12.14 25.31 -22.14
N LYS A 307 -12.44 25.27 -23.44
CA LYS A 307 -11.74 24.45 -24.42
C LYS A 307 -10.33 25.00 -24.62
N SER A 308 -9.30 24.28 -24.20
CA SER A 308 -7.99 24.36 -24.86
C SER A 308 -7.62 23.02 -25.46
N THR A 309 -7.60 23.00 -26.79
CA THR A 309 -7.23 21.86 -27.65
C THR A 309 -5.72 21.73 -27.75
N LEU A 310 -5.09 21.15 -26.73
CA LEU A 310 -3.76 20.56 -26.88
C LEU A 310 -3.87 19.07 -26.60
N SER A 311 -3.41 18.27 -27.57
CA SER A 311 -3.30 16.82 -27.47
C SER A 311 -2.60 16.44 -26.17
N ALA A 312 -3.33 15.84 -25.25
CA ALA A 312 -2.89 15.54 -23.88
C ALA A 312 -2.12 14.21 -23.80
N GLU A 313 -0.91 14.16 -24.37
CA GLU A 313 0.12 13.31 -23.77
C GLU A 313 0.65 14.00 -22.50
N PRO A 314 1.10 13.28 -21.47
CA PRO A 314 0.48 13.46 -20.18
C PRO A 314 1.21 14.44 -19.25
N TRP A 315 0.92 15.72 -19.45
CA TRP A 315 1.27 16.80 -18.53
C TRP A 315 0.76 16.55 -17.10
N HIS A 316 -0.38 15.87 -16.97
CA HIS A 316 -1.05 15.61 -15.69
C HIS A 316 -0.42 14.45 -14.91
N TRP A 317 0.20 13.46 -15.57
CA TRP A 317 0.97 12.42 -14.87
C TRP A 317 2.30 12.97 -14.37
N ARG A 318 2.98 13.78 -15.20
CA ARG A 318 4.20 14.50 -14.81
C ARG A 318 3.95 15.38 -13.58
N SER A 319 2.86 16.14 -13.55
CA SER A 319 2.52 16.95 -12.37
C SER A 319 2.21 16.15 -11.11
N HIS A 320 1.75 14.90 -11.24
CA HIS A 320 1.45 14.04 -10.10
C HIS A 320 2.72 13.42 -9.53
N ASP A 321 3.63 12.92 -10.37
CA ASP A 321 4.91 12.40 -9.90
C ASP A 321 5.83 13.53 -9.42
N GLU A 322 5.88 14.67 -10.12
CA GLU A 322 6.58 15.88 -9.65
C GLU A 322 5.96 16.36 -8.33
N GLY A 323 4.63 16.30 -8.20
CA GLY A 323 3.92 16.63 -6.97
C GLY A 323 4.20 15.65 -5.81
N TRP A 324 4.31 14.35 -6.10
CA TRP A 324 4.65 13.32 -5.12
C TRP A 324 6.12 13.39 -4.73
N VAL A 325 7.04 13.51 -5.68
CA VAL A 325 8.48 13.69 -5.42
C VAL A 325 8.71 15.01 -4.71
N ALA A 326 8.12 16.12 -5.15
CA ALA A 326 8.17 17.39 -4.43
C ALA A 326 7.47 17.29 -3.06
N GLY A 327 6.43 16.48 -2.93
CA GLY A 327 5.74 16.17 -1.67
C GLY A 327 6.66 15.45 -0.71
N LEU A 328 7.33 14.38 -1.15
CA LEU A 328 8.34 13.62 -0.42
C LEU A 328 9.49 14.53 0.03
N VAL A 329 9.94 15.44 -0.85
CA VAL A 329 10.96 16.46 -0.57
C VAL A 329 10.46 17.51 0.44
N ARG A 330 9.17 17.91 0.37
CA ARG A 330 8.57 18.98 1.22
C ARG A 330 8.09 18.49 2.58
N SER A 331 7.54 17.28 2.68
CA SER A 331 6.87 16.78 3.89
C SER A 331 7.83 16.12 4.88
N GLU A 332 8.92 15.53 4.40
CA GLU A 332 9.84 14.71 5.22
C GLU A 332 11.17 15.36 5.52
N VAL A 333 11.47 16.45 4.84
CA VAL A 333 12.76 17.11 4.92
C VAL A 333 12.50 18.56 5.23
N GLY A 334 12.61 18.94 6.51
CA GLY A 334 12.59 20.34 6.94
C GLY A 334 13.84 21.10 6.49
N PHE A 335 14.14 21.12 5.20
CA PHE A 335 15.49 21.26 4.66
C PHE A 335 15.63 22.41 3.68
N ASN A 336 16.84 22.96 3.64
CA ASN A 336 17.39 23.68 2.49
C ASN A 336 17.52 22.78 1.23
N ALA A 337 17.08 21.52 1.28
CA ALA A 337 16.99 20.63 0.12
C ALA A 337 15.95 21.13 -0.87
N TRP A 338 14.96 21.94 -0.48
CA TRP A 338 14.13 22.61 -1.48
C TRP A 338 14.94 23.63 -2.30
N LEU A 339 15.87 24.36 -1.67
CA LEU A 339 16.78 25.28 -2.38
C LEU A 339 17.81 24.49 -3.20
N ALA A 340 18.33 23.39 -2.67
CA ALA A 340 19.21 22.49 -3.41
C ALA A 340 18.48 21.69 -4.50
N TRP A 341 17.16 21.48 -4.38
CA TRP A 341 16.28 20.86 -5.36
C TRP A 341 15.93 21.85 -6.47
N ASP A 342 15.63 23.11 -6.14
CA ASP A 342 15.51 24.21 -7.11
C ASP A 342 16.87 24.44 -7.83
N ASP A 343 18.00 24.39 -7.11
CA ASP A 343 19.35 24.47 -7.70
C ASP A 343 19.68 23.22 -8.53
N PHE A 344 19.30 22.00 -8.11
CA PHE A 344 19.50 20.76 -8.86
C PHE A 344 18.58 20.66 -10.09
N GLU A 345 17.34 21.16 -10.00
CA GLU A 345 16.44 21.37 -11.13
C GLU A 345 17.00 22.43 -12.09
N GLY A 346 17.72 23.43 -11.57
CA GLY A 346 18.44 24.43 -12.36
C GLY A 346 19.75 23.95 -12.99
N GLU A 347 20.50 23.05 -12.34
CA GLU A 347 21.84 22.59 -12.75
C GLU A 347 21.84 21.27 -13.54
N ARG A 348 21.01 20.30 -13.13
CA ARG A 348 20.88 18.99 -13.80
C ARG A 348 19.52 18.79 -14.44
N GLY A 349 18.47 19.50 -14.03
CA GLY A 349 17.11 19.28 -14.51
C GLY A 349 16.54 17.96 -13.99
N LEU A 350 15.43 18.02 -13.23
CA LEU A 350 14.61 16.82 -13.01
C LEU A 350 14.28 16.14 -14.32
N LEU A 351 14.00 16.95 -15.34
CA LEU A 351 13.80 16.49 -16.70
C LEU A 351 14.99 15.69 -17.23
N ASP A 352 16.27 16.02 -16.99
CA ASP A 352 17.35 15.18 -17.54
C ASP A 352 17.62 13.91 -16.72
N LEU A 353 17.49 13.92 -15.38
CA LEU A 353 17.57 12.67 -14.61
C LEU A 353 16.39 11.75 -14.97
N TRP A 354 15.22 12.33 -15.15
CA TRP A 354 14.00 11.70 -15.65
C TRP A 354 14.18 11.23 -17.10
N HIS A 355 14.69 12.06 -18.01
CA HIS A 355 14.95 11.71 -19.41
C HIS A 355 16.00 10.60 -19.50
N ASN A 356 17.08 10.63 -18.72
CA ASN A 356 18.07 9.54 -18.66
C ASN A 356 17.48 8.24 -18.10
N VAL A 357 16.56 8.33 -17.15
CA VAL A 357 15.80 7.18 -16.64
C VAL A 357 14.76 6.69 -17.66
N TRP A 358 14.35 7.47 -18.67
CA TRP A 358 13.37 7.06 -19.69
C TRP A 358 13.99 6.76 -21.07
N ASP A 359 15.18 7.27 -21.38
CA ASP A 359 15.88 7.17 -22.67
C ASP A 359 16.95 6.04 -22.70
N MET A 360 17.18 5.34 -21.59
CA MET A 360 17.86 4.02 -21.52
C MET A 360 16.84 2.89 -21.50
#